data_AF-A0A068UH36-F1
#
_entry.id   AF-A0A068UH36-F1
#
_cell.length_a   1.000
_cell.length_b   1.000
_cell.length_c   1.000
_cell.angle_alpha   90.00
_cell.angle_beta   90.00
_cell.angle_gamma   90.00
#
_symmetry.space_group_name_H-M   'P 1'
#
loop_
_entity.id
_entity.type
_entity.pdbx_description
1 polymer ?
#
loop_
_entity_poly.entity_id
_entity_poly.type
_entity_poly.pdbx_seq_one_letter_code
_entity_poly.pdbx_strand_id
1 'polypeptide(L)'
;MAGIYITALLLFGAMLTFQLEVRAEASNSQLKHDSKILQDSIVARINSNSTAGWTAEMSPRFSDYTVGQFKHLLGVKPTPKGVLESTPVVTHPRDLKLPDQFDARTAWPQCGTIGRILGQSHACLNLFTDNVYERC
;
A
#
# COMPACT_ATOMS: atom_id res chain seq x y z
N MET A 1 -17.48 50.05 -28.56
CA MET A 1 -16.48 48.98 -28.81
C MET A 1 -15.57 48.78 -27.61
N ALA A 2 -14.82 49.79 -27.13
CA ALA A 2 -13.89 49.65 -25.99
C ALA A 2 -14.52 49.19 -24.67
N GLY A 3 -15.73 49.66 -24.32
CA GLY A 3 -16.39 49.30 -23.05
C GLY A 3 -16.72 47.81 -22.92
N ILE A 4 -17.04 47.14 -24.02
CA ILE A 4 -17.39 45.71 -24.04
C ILE A 4 -16.14 44.85 -23.76
N TYR A 5 -14.98 45.25 -24.29
CA TYR A 5 -13.71 44.57 -24.03
C TYR A 5 -13.28 44.69 -22.58
N ILE A 6 -13.50 45.85 -21.95
CA ILE A 6 -13.17 46.07 -20.53
C ILE A 6 -14.05 45.19 -19.64
N THR A 7 -15.36 45.12 -19.91
CA THR A 7 -16.26 44.23 -19.17
C THR A 7 -15.92 42.75 -19.38
N ALA A 8 -15.55 42.35 -20.60
CA ALA A 8 -15.15 40.98 -20.90
C ALA A 8 -13.85 40.58 -20.19
N LEU A 9 -12.86 41.48 -20.13
CA LEU A 9 -11.60 41.25 -19.42
C LEU A 9 -11.80 41.14 -17.91
N LEU A 10 -12.68 41.97 -17.32
CA LEU A 10 -13.00 41.89 -15.89
C LEU A 10 -13.72 40.58 -15.52
N LEU A 11 -14.65 40.12 -16.37
CA LEU A 11 -15.34 38.84 -16.18
C LEU A 11 -14.40 37.63 -16.35
N PHE A 12 -13.48 37.69 -17.32
CA PHE A 12 -12.45 36.65 -17.50
C PHE A 12 -11.48 36.62 -16.31
N GLY A 13 -11.06 37.77 -15.80
CA GLY A 13 -10.24 37.88 -14.59
C GLY A 13 -10.92 37.28 -13.36
N ALA A 14 -12.21 37.58 -13.16
CA ALA A 14 -12.99 37.00 -12.07
C ALA A 14 -13.16 35.47 -12.19
N MET A 15 -13.40 34.96 -13.40
CA MET A 15 -13.46 33.51 -13.63
C MET A 15 -12.12 32.80 -13.41
N LEU A 16 -10.99 33.44 -13.77
CA LEU A 16 -9.65 32.90 -13.49
C LEU A 16 -9.36 32.86 -11.98
N THR A 17 -9.82 33.84 -11.20
CA THR A 17 -9.66 33.81 -9.73
C THR A 17 -10.55 32.76 -9.05
N PHE A 18 -11.72 32.46 -9.60
CA PHE A 18 -12.63 31.44 -9.04
C PHE A 18 -12.16 30.00 -9.28
N GLN A 19 -11.35 29.75 -10.32
CA GLN A 19 -10.80 28.40 -10.60
C GLN A 19 -9.47 28.13 -9.87
N LEU A 20 -8.85 29.16 -9.27
CA LEU A 20 -7.55 29.05 -8.59
C LEU A 20 -7.64 29.06 -7.05
N GLU A 21 -8.80 28.74 -6.48
CA GLU A 21 -8.87 28.35 -5.07
C GLU A 21 -8.39 26.90 -4.93
N VAL A 22 -7.07 26.72 -4.90
CA VAL A 22 -6.47 25.50 -4.36
C VAL A 22 -6.77 25.49 -2.86
N ARG A 23 -7.88 24.86 -2.45
CA ARG A 23 -8.08 24.52 -1.04
C ARG A 23 -7.05 23.47 -0.68
N ALA A 24 -5.99 23.90 0.00
CA ALA A 24 -5.19 22.99 0.80
C ALA A 24 -6.15 22.36 1.84
N GLU A 25 -6.41 21.06 1.69
CA GLU A 25 -7.15 20.31 2.69
C GLU A 25 -6.36 20.40 4.01
N ALA A 26 -7.01 20.91 5.07
CA ALA A 26 -6.34 21.12 6.34
C ALA A 26 -5.69 19.81 6.80
N SER A 27 -4.39 19.86 7.13
CA SER A 27 -3.67 18.74 7.71
C SER A 27 -4.49 18.16 8.87
N ASN A 28 -4.98 16.94 8.71
CA ASN A 28 -5.75 16.28 9.75
C ASN A 28 -4.79 15.88 10.87
N SER A 29 -4.64 16.75 11.86
CA SER A 29 -3.78 16.57 13.05
C SER A 29 -4.07 15.28 13.85
N GLN A 30 -5.20 14.60 13.58
CA GLN A 30 -5.52 13.27 14.13
C GLN A 30 -4.61 12.17 13.59
N LEU A 31 -4.15 12.30 12.35
CA LEU A 31 -3.27 11.29 11.76
C LEU A 31 -1.85 11.61 12.24
N LYS A 32 -1.45 10.94 13.32
CA LYS A 32 -0.08 10.97 13.89
C LYS A 32 0.96 10.38 12.92
N HIS A 33 1.08 10.95 11.72
CA HIS A 33 1.95 10.48 10.65
C HIS A 33 3.42 10.44 11.08
N ASP A 34 3.84 11.38 11.91
CA ASP A 34 5.23 11.50 12.35
C ASP A 34 5.56 10.68 13.61
N SER A 35 4.55 10.06 14.23
CA SER A 35 4.79 9.17 15.38
C SER A 35 5.51 7.91 14.92
N LYS A 36 6.39 7.38 15.78
CA LYS A 36 7.05 6.09 15.56
C LYS A 36 6.00 4.98 15.46
N ILE A 37 6.20 4.07 14.51
CA ILE A 37 5.29 2.95 14.29
C ILE A 37 5.41 1.89 15.38
N LEU A 38 6.64 1.60 15.81
CA LEU A 38 6.91 0.64 16.88
C LEU A 38 6.79 1.32 18.25
N GLN A 39 6.05 0.68 19.15
CA GLN A 39 5.82 1.16 20.53
C GLN A 39 5.82 -0.04 21.48
N ASP A 40 6.59 0.06 22.57
CA ASP A 40 6.70 -1.02 23.57
C ASP A 40 5.34 -1.39 24.18
N SER A 41 4.45 -0.41 24.35
CA SER A 41 3.09 -0.62 24.86
C SER A 41 2.26 -1.54 23.96
N ILE A 42 2.44 -1.45 22.64
CA ILE A 42 1.75 -2.31 21.65
C ILE A 42 2.32 -3.73 21.74
N VAL A 43 3.64 -3.87 21.79
CA VAL A 43 4.32 -5.17 21.94
C VAL A 43 3.89 -5.85 23.24
N ALA A 44 3.93 -5.14 24.37
CA ALA A 44 3.50 -5.65 25.66
C ALA A 44 2.02 -6.07 25.65
N ARG A 45 1.14 -5.25 25.05
CA ARG A 45 -0.28 -5.58 24.94
C ARG A 45 -0.51 -6.84 24.13
N ILE A 46 0.15 -6.99 22.98
CA ILE A 46 0.03 -8.19 22.14
C ILE A 46 0.52 -9.42 22.93
N ASN A 47 1.73 -9.34 23.50
CA ASN A 47 2.35 -10.46 24.18
C ASN A 47 1.69 -10.80 25.53
N SER A 48 0.86 -9.91 26.09
CA SER A 48 0.03 -10.20 27.26
C SER A 48 -1.11 -11.19 26.95
N ASN A 49 -1.44 -11.37 25.67
CA ASN A 49 -2.42 -12.35 25.25
C ASN A 49 -1.79 -13.75 25.15
N SER A 50 -2.06 -14.60 26.15
CA SER A 50 -1.57 -15.98 26.19
C SER A 50 -2.14 -16.89 25.11
N THR A 51 -3.20 -16.47 24.39
CA THR A 51 -3.77 -17.25 23.28
C THR A 51 -3.21 -16.86 21.92
N ALA A 52 -2.31 -15.88 21.85
CA ALA A 52 -1.69 -15.50 20.59
C ALA A 52 -0.73 -16.61 20.13
N GLY A 53 -0.93 -17.12 18.91
CA GLY A 53 -0.03 -18.09 18.27
C GLY A 53 1.27 -17.49 17.72
N TRP A 54 1.60 -16.25 18.09
CA TRP A 54 2.73 -15.47 17.59
C TRP A 54 3.19 -14.47 18.64
N THR A 55 4.45 -14.02 18.52
CA THR A 55 5.08 -13.08 19.45
C THR A 55 5.41 -11.77 18.73
N ALA A 56 5.03 -10.64 19.32
CA ALA A 56 5.44 -9.33 18.84
C ALA A 56 6.83 -8.96 19.35
N GLU A 57 7.60 -8.26 18.52
CA GLU A 57 8.91 -7.70 18.88
C GLU A 57 9.13 -6.31 18.26
N MET A 58 10.10 -5.56 18.81
CA MET A 58 10.57 -4.29 18.27
C MET A 58 11.54 -4.55 17.11
N SER A 59 10.98 -4.92 15.94
CA SER A 59 11.79 -5.30 14.77
C SER A 59 12.80 -4.19 14.38
N PRO A 60 14.11 -4.49 14.33
CA PRO A 60 15.13 -3.50 13.96
C PRO A 60 14.92 -2.89 12.57
N ARG A 61 14.26 -3.62 11.66
CA ARG A 61 13.94 -3.14 10.31
C ARG A 61 13.06 -1.88 10.33
N PHE A 62 12.23 -1.72 11.35
CA PHE A 62 11.25 -0.63 11.45
C PHE A 62 11.52 0.30 12.65
N SER A 63 12.70 0.20 13.30
CA SER A 63 13.05 0.99 14.49
C SER A 63 12.84 2.49 14.30
N ASP A 64 13.15 2.98 13.10
CA ASP A 64 13.10 4.41 12.80
C ASP A 64 11.89 4.88 12.02
N TYR A 65 11.01 3.95 11.66
CA TYR A 65 9.86 4.26 10.83
C TYR A 65 8.81 5.10 11.57
N THR A 66 8.32 6.12 10.89
CA THR A 66 7.08 6.79 11.27
C THR A 66 5.87 6.04 10.74
N VAL A 67 4.68 6.31 11.29
CA VAL A 67 3.41 5.78 10.77
C VAL A 67 3.24 6.15 9.29
N GLY A 68 3.62 7.38 8.90
CA GLY A 68 3.59 7.83 7.51
C GLY A 68 4.50 7.00 6.61
N GLN A 69 5.75 6.77 7.01
CA GLN A 69 6.69 5.94 6.26
C GLN A 69 6.21 4.48 6.16
N PHE A 70 5.69 3.92 7.25
CA PHE A 70 5.18 2.55 7.26
C PHE A 70 3.98 2.36 6.33
N LYS A 71 3.07 3.34 6.23
CA LYS A 71 1.93 3.30 5.31
C LYS A 71 2.34 3.15 3.85
N HIS A 72 3.52 3.65 3.45
CA HIS A 72 4.01 3.47 2.08
C HIS A 72 4.25 1.98 1.78
N LEU A 73 4.64 1.18 2.77
CA LEU A 73 4.76 -0.27 2.60
C LEU A 73 3.41 -0.97 2.38
N LEU A 74 2.26 -0.30 2.59
CA LEU A 74 0.92 -0.89 2.52
C LEU A 74 0.17 -0.45 1.24
N GLY A 75 0.86 -0.45 0.10
CA GLY A 75 0.39 0.15 -1.16
C GLY A 75 -0.65 -0.63 -1.98
N VAL A 76 -1.34 -1.64 -1.43
CA VAL A 76 -2.33 -2.42 -2.17
C VAL A 76 -3.53 -1.54 -2.54
N LYS A 77 -3.89 -1.48 -3.83
CA LYS A 77 -5.15 -0.86 -4.28
C LYS A 77 -6.18 -1.96 -4.57
N PRO A 78 -7.47 -1.72 -4.30
CA PRO A 78 -8.53 -2.64 -4.70
C PRO A 78 -8.47 -2.94 -6.19
N THR A 79 -8.75 -4.19 -6.57
CA THR A 79 -8.85 -4.59 -7.97
C THR A 79 -9.94 -3.76 -8.67
N PRO A 80 -9.62 -3.07 -9.78
CA PRO A 80 -10.63 -2.32 -10.52
C PRO A 80 -11.73 -3.22 -11.08
N LYS A 81 -12.95 -2.69 -11.18
CA LYS A 81 -14.07 -3.39 -11.83
C LYS A 81 -13.71 -3.72 -13.28
N GLY A 82 -14.13 -4.88 -13.77
CA GLY A 82 -13.88 -5.30 -15.16
C GLY A 82 -12.57 -6.05 -15.40
N VAL A 83 -11.54 -5.88 -14.56
CA VAL A 83 -10.20 -6.44 -14.81
C VAL A 83 -10.18 -7.97 -14.82
N LEU A 84 -11.04 -8.60 -14.03
CA LEU A 84 -11.11 -10.05 -13.90
C LEU A 84 -12.28 -10.68 -14.69
N GLU A 85 -13.07 -9.89 -15.42
CA GLU A 85 -14.27 -10.40 -16.11
C GLU A 85 -13.94 -11.45 -17.18
N SER A 86 -12.78 -11.32 -17.83
CA SER A 86 -12.30 -12.28 -18.82
C SER A 86 -11.43 -13.40 -18.23
N THR A 87 -11.18 -13.42 -16.92
CA THR A 87 -10.31 -14.41 -16.29
C THR A 87 -11.09 -15.70 -16.01
N PRO A 88 -10.72 -16.84 -16.62
CA PRO A 88 -11.39 -18.11 -16.35
C PRO A 88 -11.23 -18.52 -14.89
N VAL A 89 -12.32 -18.95 -14.26
CA VAL A 89 -12.30 -19.54 -12.92
C VAL A 89 -12.07 -21.04 -13.04
N VAL A 90 -10.97 -21.53 -12.47
CA VAL A 90 -10.68 -22.97 -12.38
C VAL A 90 -11.18 -23.49 -11.03
N THR A 91 -12.02 -24.53 -11.08
CA THR A 91 -12.59 -25.16 -9.88
C THR A 91 -12.16 -26.61 -9.77
N HIS A 92 -11.89 -27.08 -8.55
CA HIS A 92 -11.52 -28.46 -8.25
C HIS A 92 -12.59 -29.16 -7.40
N PRO A 93 -12.71 -30.51 -7.48
CA PRO A 93 -13.61 -31.28 -6.62
C PRO A 93 -13.28 -31.10 -5.13
N ARG A 94 -14.31 -31.11 -4.27
CA ARG A 94 -14.13 -30.93 -2.81
C ARG A 94 -13.52 -32.14 -2.11
N ASP A 95 -13.63 -33.31 -2.73
CA ASP A 95 -13.08 -34.58 -2.25
C ASP A 95 -11.60 -34.77 -2.62
N LEU A 96 -10.98 -33.77 -3.26
CA LEU A 96 -9.54 -33.75 -3.51
C LEU A 96 -8.78 -33.81 -2.18
N LYS A 97 -8.01 -34.88 -1.99
CA LYS A 97 -7.18 -35.07 -0.80
C LYS A 97 -5.98 -34.14 -0.84
N LEU A 98 -6.03 -33.08 -0.03
CA LEU A 98 -4.92 -32.16 0.18
C LEU A 98 -4.03 -32.65 1.34
N PRO A 99 -2.72 -32.36 1.31
CA PRO A 99 -1.84 -32.69 2.42
C PRO A 99 -2.11 -31.78 3.63
N ASP A 100 -1.86 -32.30 4.84
CA ASP A 100 -1.99 -31.51 6.08
C ASP A 100 -0.97 -30.36 6.16
N GLN A 101 0.17 -30.50 5.47
CA GLN A 101 1.23 -29.49 5.38
C GLN A 101 1.76 -29.43 3.94
N PHE A 102 2.04 -28.21 3.46
CA PHE A 102 2.57 -27.99 2.12
C PHE A 102 3.58 -26.84 2.13
N ASP A 103 4.76 -27.08 1.54
CA ASP A 103 5.77 -26.06 1.28
C ASP A 103 6.19 -26.15 -0.19
N ALA A 104 5.98 -25.06 -0.94
CA ALA A 104 6.33 -24.98 -2.36
C ALA A 104 7.83 -25.18 -2.61
N ARG A 105 8.69 -24.77 -1.68
CA ARG A 105 10.16 -24.93 -1.80
C ARG A 105 10.55 -26.41 -1.76
N THR A 106 9.81 -27.22 -1.01
CA THR A 106 10.00 -28.67 -0.93
C THR A 106 9.37 -29.38 -2.12
N ALA A 107 8.22 -28.92 -2.61
CA ALA A 107 7.53 -29.51 -3.75
C ALA A 107 8.26 -29.28 -5.09
N TRP A 108 8.95 -28.15 -5.24
CA TRP A 108 9.69 -27.79 -6.46
C TRP A 108 11.12 -27.32 -6.14
N PRO A 109 11.99 -28.20 -5.64
CA PRO A 109 13.34 -27.84 -5.19
C PRO A 109 14.24 -27.34 -6.32
N GLN A 110 13.96 -27.74 -7.56
CA GLN A 110 14.67 -27.27 -8.76
C GLN A 110 14.38 -25.80 -9.09
N CYS A 111 13.32 -25.21 -8.53
CA CYS A 111 12.90 -23.84 -8.79
C CYS A 111 13.45 -22.89 -7.72
N GLY A 112 14.72 -22.49 -7.86
CA GLY A 112 15.39 -21.60 -6.89
C GLY A 112 14.71 -20.24 -6.68
N THR A 113 13.84 -19.81 -7.60
CA THR A 113 13.05 -18.58 -7.46
C THR A 113 12.02 -18.63 -6.32
N ILE A 114 11.51 -19.81 -5.97
CA ILE A 114 10.47 -19.99 -4.94
C ILE A 114 11.01 -19.67 -3.54
N GLY A 115 12.28 -19.99 -3.29
CA GLY A 115 12.93 -19.71 -2.00
C GLY A 115 13.49 -18.30 -1.88
N ARG A 116 13.44 -17.49 -2.94
CA ARG A 116 14.10 -16.18 -2.98
C ARG A 116 13.20 -15.10 -2.38
N ILE A 117 13.63 -14.51 -1.27
CA ILE A 117 12.98 -13.33 -0.68
C ILE A 117 13.47 -12.09 -1.44
N LEU A 118 12.54 -11.38 -2.09
CA LEU A 118 12.84 -10.12 -2.77
C LEU A 118 12.81 -8.95 -1.78
N GLY A 119 13.77 -8.02 -1.91
CA GLY A 119 13.75 -6.76 -1.19
C GLY A 119 13.07 -5.67 -2.02
N GLN A 120 12.09 -4.97 -1.44
CA GLN A 120 11.59 -3.72 -2.00
C GLN A 120 12.53 -2.59 -1.58
N SER A 121 13.11 -1.88 -2.55
CA SER A 121 13.84 -0.65 -2.26
C SER A 121 12.83 0.46 -1.93
N HIS A 122 13.18 1.40 -1.04
CA HIS A 122 12.32 2.54 -0.71
C HIS A 122 12.00 3.42 -1.95
N ALA A 123 12.78 3.28 -3.02
CA ALA A 123 12.58 3.97 -4.30
C ALA A 123 11.55 3.28 -5.21
N CYS A 124 11.29 1.97 -5.03
CA CYS A 124 10.42 1.18 -5.89
C CYS A 124 9.36 0.47 -5.03
N LEU A 125 8.34 1.24 -4.70
CA LEU A 125 7.26 0.87 -3.78
C LEU A 125 6.21 -0.01 -4.48
N ASN A 126 6.58 -1.22 -4.90
CA ASN A 126 5.68 -2.09 -5.67
C ASN A 126 5.59 -3.50 -5.08
N LEU A 127 4.75 -3.70 -4.07
CA LEU A 127 4.34 -5.03 -3.58
C LEU A 127 3.65 -5.91 -4.64
N PHE A 128 3.26 -5.36 -5.79
CA PHE A 128 2.44 -6.04 -6.81
C PHE A 128 3.02 -5.99 -8.23
N THR A 129 4.19 -5.38 -8.42
CA THR A 129 4.89 -5.46 -9.70
C THR A 129 6.22 -6.18 -9.49
N ASP A 130 6.22 -7.45 -9.10
CA ASP A 130 7.46 -8.25 -8.99
C ASP A 130 8.04 -8.61 -10.37
N ASN A 131 8.20 -7.59 -11.21
CA ASN A 131 9.07 -7.46 -12.37
C ASN A 131 9.89 -6.15 -12.21
N VAL A 132 10.36 -5.86 -10.99
CA VAL A 132 11.00 -4.57 -10.61
C VAL A 132 12.38 -4.34 -11.26
N TYR A 133 12.87 -5.20 -12.16
CA TYR A 133 14.17 -4.98 -12.81
C TYR A 133 14.12 -4.20 -14.14
N GLU A 134 12.95 -3.88 -14.71
CA GLU A 134 12.89 -3.17 -16.00
C GLU A 134 12.31 -1.74 -15.94
N ARG A 135 11.78 -1.28 -14.79
CA ARG A 135 11.28 0.11 -14.64
C ARG A 135 11.58 0.72 -13.28
N CYS A 136 12.76 0.39 -12.77
CA CYS A 136 13.59 1.23 -11.94
C CYS A 136 15.01 1.12 -12.52
#